data_AF-A0AB39K8X7-F1
#
_entry.id   AF-A0AB39K8X7-F1
#
_cell.length_a   1.000
_cell.length_b   1.000
_cell.length_c   1.000
_cell.angle_alpha   90.00
_cell.angle_beta   90.00
_cell.angle_gamma   90.00
#
_symmetry.space_group_name_H-M   'P 1'
#
loop_
_entity.id
_entity.type
_entity.pdbx_description
1 polymer ?
#
loop_
_entity_poly.entity_id
_entity_poly.type
_entity_poly.pdbx_seq_one_letter_code
_entity_poly.pdbx_strand_id
1 'polypeptide(L)' 'MIEAKSGVEFDGNDIWLNGDLISKCDVEDKWLVFGDIDTKSGFESLEEAIKFCLEQKQ' A
#
# COMPACT_ATOMS: atom_id res chain seq x y z
N MET A 1 5.40 -9.81 11.96
CA MET A 1 5.99 -9.68 10.62
C MET A 1 5.25 -10.66 9.75
N ILE A 2 4.27 -10.19 8.98
CA ILE A 2 3.49 -11.02 8.06
C ILE A 2 4.25 -10.96 6.74
N GLU A 3 4.85 -12.07 6.32
CA GLU A 3 5.43 -12.19 4.98
C GLU A 3 4.28 -12.32 3.97
N ALA A 4 3.94 -11.23 3.27
CA ALA A 4 3.09 -11.33 2.09
C ALA A 4 3.91 -11.99 0.95
N LYS A 5 3.97 -13.32 0.98
CA LYS A 5 4.51 -14.14 -0.12
C LYS A 5 3.58 -14.02 -1.32
N SER A 6 3.91 -13.13 -2.26
CA SER A 6 3.25 -12.95 -3.55
C SER A 6 1.72 -13.06 -3.50
N GLY A 7 1.03 -11.97 -3.20
CA GLY A 7 -0.41 -12.00 -3.04
C GLY A 7 -0.99 -10.66 -2.59
N VAL A 8 -2.31 -10.64 -2.49
CA VAL A 8 -3.10 -9.56 -1.88
C VAL A 8 -3.65 -10.08 -0.57
N GLU A 9 -3.41 -9.35 0.51
CA GLU A 9 -4.00 -9.62 1.83
C GLU A 9 -4.71 -8.36 2.34
N PHE A 10 -5.82 -8.57 3.05
CA PHE A 10 -6.63 -7.51 3.63
C PHE A 10 -6.62 -7.69 5.16
N ASP A 11 -6.15 -6.68 5.88
CA ASP A 11 -6.14 -6.63 7.34
C ASP A 11 -6.89 -5.36 7.81
N GLY A 12 -8.19 -5.50 8.05
CA GLY A 12 -9.05 -4.36 8.37
C GLY A 12 -9.09 -3.32 7.24
N ASN A 13 -8.55 -2.14 7.49
CA ASN A 13 -8.45 -1.05 6.51
C ASN A 13 -7.12 -1.06 5.73
N ASP A 14 -6.24 -2.01 6.05
CA ASP A 14 -4.92 -2.13 5.46
C ASP A 14 -4.91 -3.20 4.38
N ILE A 15 -4.20 -2.92 3.29
CA ILE A 15 -4.05 -3.82 2.14
C ILE A 15 -2.58 -4.10 1.95
N TRP A 16 -2.19 -5.36 2.06
CA TRP A 16 -0.83 -5.80 1.77
C TRP A 16 -0.78 -6.32 0.34
N LEU A 17 0.05 -5.67 -0.50
CA LEU A 17 0.23 -6.02 -1.89
C LEU A 17 1.70 -6.33 -2.14
N ASN A 18 2.02 -7.60 -2.38
CA ASN A 18 3.39 -8.06 -2.67
C ASN A 18 4.44 -7.59 -1.63
N GLY A 19 4.05 -7.51 -0.36
CA GLY A 19 4.92 -7.04 0.73
C GLY A 19 4.81 -5.55 1.05
N ASP A 20 4.19 -4.75 0.18
CA ASP A 20 3.96 -3.32 0.43
C ASP A 20 2.62 -3.13 1.13
N LEU A 21 2.59 -2.34 2.20
CA LEU A 21 1.38 -1.99 2.94
C LEU A 21 0.75 -0.74 2.33
N ILE A 22 -0.53 -0.82 1.99
CA ILE A 22 -1.37 0.29 1.56
C ILE A 22 -2.38 0.55 2.68
N SER A 23 -2.33 1.73 3.29
CA SER A 23 -3.18 2.09 4.43
C SER A 23 -3.84 3.44 4.21
N LYS A 24 -5.09 3.59 4.68
CA LYS A 24 -5.80 4.86 4.62
C LYS A 24 -5.42 5.74 5.82
N CYS A 25 -4.90 6.94 5.55
CA CYS A 25 -4.67 7.97 6.54
C CYS A 25 -5.96 8.75 6.80
N ASP A 26 -6.63 8.48 7.92
CA ASP A 26 -7.89 9.14 8.27
C ASP A 26 -7.75 10.64 8.55
N VAL A 27 -6.54 11.10 8.90
CA VAL A 27 -6.29 12.53 9.19
C VAL A 27 -6.28 13.38 7.93
N GLU A 28 -5.73 12.84 6.84
CA GLU A 28 -5.56 13.57 5.57
C GLU A 28 -6.55 13.11 4.49
N ASP A 29 -7.33 12.05 4.74
CA ASP A 29 -8.18 11.34 3.77
C ASP A 29 -7.40 10.87 2.53
N LYS A 30 -6.15 10.43 2.74
CA LYS A 30 -5.24 9.97 1.68
C LYS A 30 -4.77 8.56 1.91
N TRP A 31 -4.37 7.89 0.84
CA TRP A 31 -3.72 6.59 0.91
C TRP A 31 -2.21 6.73 1.02
N LEU A 32 -1.64 5.86 1.86
CA LEU A 32 -0.21 5.76 2.16
C LEU A 32 0.29 4.39 1.73
N VAL A 33 1.47 4.35 1.13
CA VAL A 33 2.18 3.13 0.76
C VAL A 33 3.45 3.03 1.60
N PHE A 34 3.62 1.93 2.32
CA PHE A 34 4.81 1.59 3.08
C PHE A 34 5.48 0.38 2.44
N GLY A 35 6.60 0.62 1.75
CA GLY A 35 7.43 -0.43 1.14
C GLY A 35 8.85 -0.45 1.71
N ASP A 36 9.74 -1.26 1.10
CA ASP A 36 11.09 -1.53 1.60
C ASP A 36 12.03 -0.32 1.64
N ILE A 37 11.87 0.64 0.73
CA ILE A 37 12.86 1.72 0.53
C ILE A 37 12.37 3.08 1.02
N ASP A 38 11.06 3.34 1.04
CA ASP A 38 10.50 4.60 1.55
C ASP A 38 9.00 4.47 1.82
N THR A 39 8.50 5.31 2.73
CA THR A 39 7.06 5.60 2.81
C THR A 39 6.71 6.61 1.71
N LYS A 40 5.73 6.28 0.88
CA LYS A 40 5.16 7.19 -0.11
C LYS A 40 3.74 7.54 0.31
N SER A 41 3.54 8.82 0.60
CA SER A 41 2.27 9.35 1.08
C SER A 41 1.56 10.16 0.00
N GLY A 42 0.23 10.15 0.05
CA GLY A 42 -0.58 11.21 -0.53
C GLY A 42 -1.35 10.84 -1.79
N PHE A 43 -1.66 9.56 -1.99
CA PHE A 43 -2.54 9.13 -3.08
C PHE A 43 -3.98 9.50 -2.73
N GLU A 44 -4.71 10.09 -3.69
CA GLU A 44 -6.08 10.55 -3.46
C GLU A 44 -7.10 9.40 -3.55
N SER A 45 -6.69 8.27 -4.14
CA SER A 45 -7.52 7.07 -4.27
C SER A 45 -6.73 5.79 -4.00
N LEU A 46 -7.45 4.73 -3.66
CA LEU A 46 -6.87 3.41 -3.46
C LEU A 46 -6.28 2.87 -4.77
N GLU A 47 -6.95 3.13 -5.89
CA GLU A 47 -6.52 2.72 -7.22
C GLU A 47 -5.16 3.30 -7.59
N GLU A 48 -4.90 4.57 -7.25
CA GLU A 48 -3.59 5.20 -7.47
C GLU A 48 -2.49 4.54 -6.63
N ALA A 49 -2.77 4.25 -5.35
CA ALA A 49 -1.82 3.58 -4.46
C ALA A 49 -1.51 2.15 -4.94
N ILE A 50 -2.54 1.39 -5.36
CA ILE A 50 -2.36 0.05 -5.93
C ILE A 50 -1.53 0.11 -7.21
N LYS A 51 -1.87 1.02 -8.12
CA LYS A 51 -1.14 1.17 -9.39
C LYS A 51 0.34 1.46 -9.14
N PHE A 52 0.64 2.35 -8.21
CA PHE A 52 2.01 2.66 -7.81
C PHE A 52 2.78 1.42 -7.32
N CYS A 53 2.18 0.62 -6.44
CA CYS A 53 2.81 -0.63 -5.95
C CYS A 53 3.06 -1.65 -7.08
N LEU A 54 2.16 -1.75 -8.06
CA LEU A 54 2.31 -2.67 -9.19
C LEU A 54 3.37 -2.21 -10.21
N GLU A 55 3.49 -0.90 -10.44
CA GLU A 55 4.44 -0.33 -11.40
C GLU A 55 5.89 -0.34 -10.88
N GLN A 56 6.11 -0.20 -9.57
CA GLN A 56 7.47 -0.18 -8.99
C GLN A 56 8.20 -1.53 -9.03
N LYS A 57 7.50 -2.66 -9.21
CA LYS A 57 8.09 -4.00 -9.23
C LYS A 57 8.28 -4.57 -10.64
N GLN A 58 8.19 -3.73 -11.69
CA GLN A 58 8.57 -4.08 -13.07
C GLN A 58 10.07 -3.95 -13.33
#